data_AF-A0A1H2ZSK5-F1
#
_entry.id   AF-A0A1H2ZSK5-F1
#
_cell.length_a   1.000
_cell.length_b   1.000
_cell.length_c   1.000
_cell.angle_alpha   90.00
_cell.angle_beta   90.00
_cell.angle_gamma   90.00
#
_symmetry.space_group_name_H-M   'P 1'
#
loop_
_entity.id
_entity.type
_entity.pdbx_description
1 polymer ?
#
loop_
_entity_poly.entity_id
_entity_poly.type
_entity_poly.pdbx_seq_one_letter_code
_entity_poly.pdbx_strand_id
1 'polypeptide(L)'
;MKRSVDSKGAERLSRLLAIALVLFASHGVAEVAVTWPEALYNPKPAPEDVIVPLPCGGAVAFRPVGTAGTDPLADTEVELGSETESQGYAEHRYLDYLAGSFEAPESERRRFLIGKYEVTALQYDAVIAAASGADCPEPGKGATARLPKGGIGWHDALDFAHRYSLWLRAQAEAIADCDTTATPCLPRADGVPAFVRLPTEAEWEYAARGGDRVSPAVFREMLYPMPDGPARHAWFNENAQGQVRPIGVLEPNPLGLHDVMGNLEEYVLDPFRLHRVERRHGQPGAAVVRGGSLHSSAEDLRSSLRREVPLYDDRGAVGTADTGFRVLLAAPVLTSTQRIDAVRAAWERLGSDVARPQETPSPRPVLSDRPFEDPVLELTALARASGEPEMKQRLERLRSVVAGTNQRLYEQRARSAREALRFGGLLCEKLSVEGFNIALLRQRYDLCKENEDTEHPRCRRLAEDLARDDAVLAANIGVYADSIVRTAQTYPDDLAVLDSELDGLRAELTARGYGDLGIYPERFHRQVLDYARAGAVARDDWFKGCRGLR
;
A
#
# COMPACT_ATOMS: atom_id res chain seq x y z
N MET A 1 -83.90 -24.44 27.02
CA MET A 1 -83.51 -24.98 25.70
C MET A 1 -83.12 -23.83 24.78
N LYS A 2 -81.92 -23.96 24.19
CA LYS A 2 -81.43 -23.41 22.90
C LYS A 2 -82.04 -22.14 22.28
N ARG A 3 -81.18 -21.10 22.22
CA ARG A 3 -80.74 -20.26 21.07
C ARG A 3 -81.72 -19.85 19.95
N SER A 4 -81.75 -18.55 19.66
CA SER A 4 -81.51 -17.87 18.34
C SER A 4 -81.82 -16.37 18.52
N VAL A 5 -80.88 -15.40 18.38
CA VAL A 5 -80.47 -14.69 17.13
C VAL A 5 -81.73 -14.17 16.39
N ASP A 6 -82.00 -12.87 16.20
CA ASP A 6 -81.14 -11.81 15.65
C ASP A 6 -81.76 -10.39 15.78
N SER A 7 -80.96 -9.39 15.43
CA SER A 7 -81.34 -8.14 14.72
C SER A 7 -81.11 -6.78 15.42
N LYS A 8 -80.38 -5.95 14.66
CA LYS A 8 -80.31 -4.47 14.66
C LYS A 8 -79.48 -3.87 15.79
N GLY A 9 -78.37 -3.17 15.55
CA GLY A 9 -78.05 -2.36 14.38
C GLY A 9 -77.87 -0.91 14.87
N ALA A 10 -76.62 -0.48 14.90
CA ALA A 10 -76.13 0.89 14.90
C ALA A 10 -76.58 1.84 16.04
N GLU A 11 -75.66 2.12 16.95
CA GLU A 11 -75.11 3.46 17.24
C GLU A 11 -74.60 3.53 18.68
N ARG A 12 -73.27 3.68 18.82
CA ARG A 12 -72.58 4.63 19.73
C ARG A 12 -71.12 4.20 19.85
N LEU A 13 -70.28 4.81 19.02
CA LEU A 13 -68.85 4.89 19.27
C LEU A 13 -68.61 5.75 20.50
N SER A 14 -67.97 5.20 21.52
CA SER A 14 -67.18 5.97 22.49
C SER A 14 -65.83 5.27 22.61
N ARG A 15 -64.85 5.78 21.87
CA ARG A 15 -63.45 5.38 21.94
C ARG A 15 -62.81 6.08 23.13
N LEU A 16 -62.52 5.33 24.18
CA LEU A 16 -61.47 5.68 25.15
C LEU A 16 -60.17 5.05 24.65
N LEU A 17 -59.32 5.84 24.00
CA LEU A 17 -57.93 5.48 23.72
C LEU A 17 -57.07 6.26 24.70
N ALA A 18 -56.58 5.59 25.74
CA ALA A 18 -55.56 6.13 26.63
C ALA A 18 -54.22 6.18 25.86
N ILE A 19 -53.72 7.40 25.63
CA ILE A 19 -52.40 7.63 25.03
C ILE A 19 -51.35 7.34 26.12
N ALA A 20 -50.65 6.22 25.97
CA ALA A 20 -49.40 5.98 26.68
C ALA A 20 -48.29 6.77 25.98
N LEU A 21 -47.91 7.92 26.55
CA LEU A 21 -46.77 8.70 26.10
C LEU A 21 -45.49 7.99 26.56
N VAL A 22 -44.92 7.15 25.70
CA VAL A 22 -43.58 6.61 25.90
C VAL A 22 -42.59 7.75 25.64
N LEU A 23 -42.03 8.31 26.70
CA LEU A 23 -40.85 9.16 26.64
C LEU A 23 -39.68 8.32 26.12
N PHE A 24 -39.45 8.35 24.81
CA PHE A 24 -38.16 7.97 24.23
C PHE A 24 -37.14 9.03 24.67
N ALA A 25 -36.44 8.77 25.78
CA ALA A 25 -35.19 9.44 26.04
C ALA A 25 -34.21 9.00 24.95
N SER A 26 -34.05 9.83 23.92
CA SER A 26 -32.93 9.77 23.01
C SER A 26 -31.67 9.92 23.85
N HIS A 27 -31.02 8.80 24.17
CA HIS A 27 -29.66 8.78 24.67
C HIS A 27 -28.79 9.25 23.52
N GLY A 28 -28.66 10.57 23.36
CA GLY A 28 -27.64 11.14 22.50
C GLY A 28 -26.32 10.63 23.02
N VAL A 29 -25.63 9.80 22.23
CA VAL A 29 -24.25 9.44 22.50
C VAL A 29 -23.49 10.75 22.44
N ALA A 30 -22.90 11.17 23.57
CA ALA A 30 -22.11 12.39 23.61
C ALA A 30 -20.88 12.20 22.70
N GLU A 31 -20.79 12.99 21.64
CA GLU A 31 -19.66 12.95 20.72
C GLU A 31 -18.34 13.27 21.44
N VAL A 32 -17.28 12.54 21.08
CA VAL A 32 -15.94 12.80 21.62
C VAL A 32 -15.36 14.04 20.95
N ALA A 33 -15.23 15.13 21.73
CA ALA A 33 -14.66 16.39 21.26
C ALA A 33 -13.15 16.50 21.57
N VAL A 34 -12.38 17.01 20.60
CA VAL A 34 -10.99 17.46 20.80
C VAL A 34 -11.02 18.89 21.32
N THR A 35 -10.42 19.13 22.48
CA THR A 35 -10.40 20.44 23.15
C THR A 35 -9.03 21.12 23.14
N TRP A 36 -7.96 20.36 22.87
CA TRP A 36 -6.62 20.93 22.78
C TRP A 36 -6.48 21.83 21.54
N PRO A 37 -5.71 22.93 21.62
CA PRO A 37 -5.35 23.69 20.43
C PRO A 37 -4.68 22.81 19.38
N GLU A 38 -5.10 22.92 18.11
CA GLU A 38 -4.60 22.09 17.01
C GLU A 38 -3.07 22.08 16.90
N ALA A 39 -2.43 23.23 17.14
CA ALA A 39 -0.99 23.35 17.11
C ALA A 39 -0.25 22.36 18.03
N LEU A 40 -0.89 21.85 19.10
CA LEU A 40 -0.27 20.91 20.04
C LEU A 40 -0.17 19.48 19.50
N TYR A 41 -1.12 19.04 18.65
CA TYR A 41 -1.14 17.69 18.10
C TYR A 41 -0.95 17.63 16.58
N ASN A 42 -1.15 18.74 15.88
CA ASN A 42 -0.94 18.89 14.45
C ASN A 42 -0.37 20.29 14.10
N PRO A 43 0.90 20.58 14.44
CA PRO A 43 1.51 21.88 14.18
C PRO A 43 1.63 22.25 12.69
N LYS A 44 1.54 21.28 11.78
CA LYS A 44 1.61 21.46 10.32
C LYS A 44 0.42 20.79 9.61
N PRO A 45 -0.82 21.27 9.75
CA PRO A 45 -1.98 20.61 9.17
C PRO A 45 -1.87 20.42 7.65
N ALA A 46 -2.33 19.27 7.15
CA ALA A 46 -2.40 18.95 5.73
C ALA A 46 -3.74 18.29 5.37
N PRO A 47 -4.23 18.41 4.11
CA PRO A 47 -5.59 17.99 3.74
C PRO A 47 -5.94 16.52 4.00
N GLU A 48 -4.98 15.60 3.86
CA GLU A 48 -5.22 14.16 4.07
C GLU A 48 -4.94 13.69 5.52
N ASP A 49 -4.80 14.61 6.47
CA ASP A 49 -4.56 14.25 7.87
C ASP A 49 -5.81 13.57 8.46
N VAL A 50 -5.61 12.41 9.08
CA VAL A 50 -6.64 11.71 9.85
C VAL A 50 -6.43 12.04 11.32
N ILE A 51 -7.37 12.77 11.93
CA ILE A 51 -7.28 13.18 13.34
C ILE A 51 -8.07 12.21 14.21
N VAL A 52 -7.36 11.43 15.01
CA VAL A 52 -7.96 10.48 15.95
C VAL A 52 -7.91 11.08 17.36
N PRO A 53 -9.04 11.11 18.09
CA PRO A 53 -9.07 11.72 19.41
C PRO A 53 -8.33 10.82 20.41
N LEU A 54 -7.79 11.41 21.48
CA LEU A 54 -7.23 10.68 22.62
C LEU A 54 -7.90 11.16 23.93
N PRO A 55 -7.68 10.48 25.06
CA PRO A 55 -8.17 10.94 26.36
C PRO A 55 -7.81 12.39 26.67
N CYS A 56 -8.47 12.97 27.69
CA CYS A 56 -8.18 14.33 28.15
C CYS A 56 -8.37 15.44 27.11
N GLY A 57 -9.14 15.16 26.04
CA GLY A 57 -9.46 16.12 24.98
C GLY A 57 -8.34 16.35 23.96
N GLY A 58 -7.32 15.50 23.94
CA GLY A 58 -6.25 15.56 22.94
C GLY A 58 -6.58 14.85 21.64
N ALA A 59 -5.62 14.87 20.70
CA ALA A 59 -5.69 14.10 19.46
C ALA A 59 -4.30 13.68 18.97
N VAL A 60 -4.27 12.76 18.00
CA VAL A 60 -3.09 12.33 17.26
C VAL A 60 -3.40 12.46 15.77
N ALA A 61 -2.52 13.13 15.02
CA ALA A 61 -2.63 13.24 13.57
C ALA A 61 -1.92 12.05 12.90
N PHE A 62 -2.60 11.41 11.95
CA PHE A 62 -2.09 10.31 11.14
C PHE A 62 -2.05 10.69 9.66
N ARG A 63 -1.13 10.08 8.91
CA ARG A 63 -1.04 10.18 7.44
C ARG A 63 -1.34 8.83 6.80
N PRO A 64 -2.11 8.79 5.71
CA PRO A 64 -2.31 7.56 4.93
C PRO A 64 -1.05 7.24 4.13
N VAL A 65 -0.69 5.95 4.10
CA VAL A 65 0.37 5.40 3.27
C VAL A 65 -0.22 4.28 2.41
N GLY A 66 -0.12 4.41 1.09
CA GLY A 66 -0.76 3.51 0.13
C GLY A 66 0.01 2.20 -0.08
N THR A 67 -0.75 1.13 -0.27
CA THR A 67 -0.29 -0.21 -0.65
C THR A 67 -1.16 -0.75 -1.80
N ALA A 68 -0.65 -1.70 -2.58
CA ALA A 68 -1.30 -2.26 -3.75
C ALA A 68 -2.61 -3.01 -3.46
N GLY A 69 -3.52 -2.92 -4.44
CA GLY A 69 -4.68 -3.80 -4.63
C GLY A 69 -5.84 -3.65 -3.65
N THR A 70 -6.99 -4.18 -4.07
CA THR A 70 -8.18 -4.40 -3.23
C THR A 70 -8.40 -5.88 -2.90
N ASP A 71 -7.70 -6.79 -3.60
CA ASP A 71 -7.75 -8.22 -3.32
C ASP A 71 -7.35 -8.47 -1.85
N PRO A 72 -8.09 -9.32 -1.11
CA PRO A 72 -7.78 -9.60 0.29
C PRO A 72 -6.36 -10.10 0.58
N LEU A 73 -5.69 -10.70 -0.40
CA LEU A 73 -4.32 -11.18 -0.35
C LEU A 73 -3.34 -10.35 -1.19
N ALA A 74 -3.78 -9.22 -1.76
CA ALA A 74 -2.85 -8.29 -2.42
C ALA A 74 -1.91 -7.65 -1.40
N ASP A 75 -0.65 -7.53 -1.80
CA ASP A 75 0.39 -6.87 -1.05
C ASP A 75 1.31 -6.05 -1.98
N THR A 76 2.14 -5.21 -1.36
CA THR A 76 3.16 -4.41 -2.01
C THR A 76 4.51 -5.04 -1.69
N GLU A 77 5.14 -5.64 -2.70
CA GLU A 77 6.53 -6.06 -2.62
C GLU A 77 7.43 -4.84 -2.50
N VAL A 78 8.29 -4.83 -1.47
CA VAL A 78 9.23 -3.74 -1.19
C VAL A 78 10.63 -4.31 -0.96
N GLU A 79 11.63 -3.61 -1.50
CA GLU A 79 13.04 -3.89 -1.24
C GLU A 79 13.56 -2.90 -0.19
N LEU A 80 13.92 -3.41 0.98
CA LEU A 80 14.32 -2.64 2.15
C LEU A 80 15.79 -2.90 2.51
N GLY A 81 16.35 -2.10 3.41
CA GLY A 81 17.76 -2.19 3.82
C GLY A 81 18.72 -1.48 2.86
N SER A 82 20.01 -1.80 2.98
CA SER A 82 21.09 -1.23 2.17
C SER A 82 22.11 -2.29 1.72
N GLU A 83 22.93 -1.95 0.73
CA GLU A 83 24.06 -2.77 0.27
C GLU A 83 25.38 -2.41 0.95
N THR A 84 25.33 -1.63 2.04
CA THR A 84 26.54 -1.16 2.73
C THR A 84 27.29 -2.32 3.39
N GLU A 85 28.46 -2.67 2.87
CA GLU A 85 29.22 -3.86 3.28
C GLU A 85 29.58 -3.86 4.78
N SER A 86 29.85 -2.69 5.37
CA SER A 86 30.32 -2.59 6.76
C SER A 86 29.30 -3.05 7.80
N GLN A 87 28.00 -2.99 7.49
CA GLN A 87 26.90 -3.37 8.38
C GLN A 87 25.89 -4.30 7.72
N GLY A 88 26.27 -5.01 6.65
CA GLY A 88 25.37 -5.94 5.96
C GLY A 88 24.76 -7.01 6.88
N TYR A 89 25.45 -7.41 7.95
CA TYR A 89 24.85 -8.34 8.92
C TYR A 89 23.60 -7.78 9.65
N ALA A 90 23.39 -6.46 9.68
CA ALA A 90 22.27 -5.81 10.36
C ALA A 90 21.31 -5.09 9.39
N GLU A 91 21.84 -4.54 8.30
CA GLU A 91 21.10 -3.67 7.37
C GLU A 91 20.95 -4.26 5.96
N HIS A 92 21.45 -5.48 5.68
CA HIS A 92 21.49 -5.98 4.31
C HIS A 92 20.12 -6.02 3.65
N ARG A 93 20.15 -5.70 2.35
CA ARG A 93 18.99 -5.64 1.48
C ARG A 93 18.13 -6.91 1.54
N TYR A 94 16.82 -6.75 1.65
CA TYR A 94 15.88 -7.86 1.69
C TYR A 94 14.53 -7.47 1.09
N LEU A 95 13.81 -8.47 0.60
CA LEU A 95 12.42 -8.32 0.15
C LEU A 95 11.46 -8.50 1.32
N ASP A 96 10.42 -7.68 1.36
CA ASP A 96 9.29 -7.79 2.28
C ASP A 96 7.99 -7.43 1.55
N TYR A 97 6.86 -7.68 2.20
CA TYR A 97 5.52 -7.52 1.62
C TYR A 97 4.61 -6.77 2.57
N LEU A 98 4.00 -5.68 2.09
CA LEU A 98 3.18 -4.78 2.90
C LEU A 98 1.74 -4.71 2.40
N ALA A 99 0.79 -4.82 3.33
CA ALA A 99 -0.63 -4.65 3.04
C ALA A 99 -1.30 -3.75 4.08
N GLY A 100 -1.92 -2.67 3.62
CA GLY A 100 -2.69 -1.77 4.45
C GLY A 100 -3.94 -2.41 5.04
N SER A 101 -4.34 -1.95 6.24
CA SER A 101 -5.55 -2.44 6.93
C SER A 101 -6.84 -1.86 6.38
N PHE A 102 -6.79 -0.67 5.77
CA PHE A 102 -7.97 0.10 5.37
C PHE A 102 -8.01 0.27 3.85
N GLU A 103 -9.20 0.37 3.30
CA GLU A 103 -9.38 0.79 1.91
C GLU A 103 -9.20 2.31 1.81
N ALA A 104 -8.57 2.77 0.73
CA ALA A 104 -8.45 4.18 0.46
C ALA A 104 -9.72 4.68 -0.27
N PRO A 105 -10.36 5.76 0.21
CA PRO A 105 -11.54 6.32 -0.45
C PRO A 105 -11.22 6.59 -1.92
N GLU A 106 -12.11 6.14 -2.82
CA GLU A 106 -12.02 6.42 -4.27
C GLU A 106 -10.80 5.81 -4.99
N SER A 107 -10.04 4.92 -4.36
CA SER A 107 -8.92 4.22 -5.00
C SER A 107 -9.03 2.71 -4.86
N GLU A 108 -8.64 1.97 -5.90
CA GLU A 108 -8.50 0.50 -5.85
C GLU A 108 -7.23 0.07 -5.09
N ARG A 109 -6.98 0.69 -3.93
CA ARG A 109 -5.79 0.48 -3.12
C ARG A 109 -6.11 0.39 -1.64
N ARG A 110 -5.24 -0.32 -0.94
CA ARG A 110 -5.21 -0.37 0.52
C ARG A 110 -4.28 0.70 1.07
N ARG A 111 -4.43 1.01 2.35
CA ARG A 111 -3.58 1.93 3.08
C ARG A 111 -3.45 1.54 4.54
N PHE A 112 -2.33 1.88 5.15
CA PHE A 112 -2.21 1.97 6.60
C PHE A 112 -2.07 3.43 7.01
N LEU A 113 -2.31 3.73 8.29
CA LEU A 113 -2.29 5.09 8.83
C LEU A 113 -1.21 5.18 9.90
N ILE A 114 -0.15 5.92 9.63
CA ILE A 114 0.99 6.09 10.53
C ILE A 114 1.00 7.50 11.13
N GLY A 115 1.42 7.61 12.40
CA GLY A 115 1.50 8.87 13.12
C GLY A 115 2.36 9.87 12.36
N LYS A 116 1.79 11.06 12.13
CA LYS A 116 2.44 12.15 11.39
C LYS A 116 3.72 12.64 12.07
N TYR A 117 3.75 12.54 13.39
CA TYR A 117 4.84 12.94 14.28
C TYR A 117 5.14 11.81 15.27
N GLU A 118 6.29 11.90 15.94
CA GLU A 118 6.57 11.17 17.17
C GLU A 118 5.49 11.46 18.24
N VAL A 119 5.21 10.49 19.12
CA VAL A 119 4.26 10.70 20.23
C VAL A 119 4.85 11.72 21.21
N THR A 120 4.11 12.80 21.46
CA THR A 120 4.54 13.85 22.40
C THR A 120 4.42 13.42 23.86
N ALA A 121 5.20 14.04 24.74
CA ALA A 121 5.09 13.82 26.18
C ALA A 121 3.67 14.10 26.71
N LEU A 122 3.02 15.15 26.19
CA LEU A 122 1.65 15.50 26.54
C LEU A 122 0.65 14.40 26.12
N GLN A 123 0.77 13.88 24.89
CA GLN A 123 -0.07 12.76 24.42
C GLN A 123 0.15 11.50 25.24
N TYR A 124 1.42 11.17 25.52
CA TYR A 124 1.80 10.03 26.35
C TYR A 124 1.16 10.12 27.74
N ASP A 125 1.40 11.22 28.44
CA ASP A 125 0.94 11.41 29.81
C ASP A 125 -0.60 11.42 29.90
N ALA A 126 -1.31 11.94 28.88
CA ALA A 126 -2.77 11.92 28.82
C ALA A 126 -3.35 10.49 28.72
N VAL A 127 -2.75 9.62 27.91
CA VAL A 127 -3.19 8.21 27.79
C VAL A 127 -2.90 7.45 29.07
N ILE A 128 -1.71 7.63 29.66
CA ILE A 128 -1.34 6.94 30.89
C ILE A 128 -2.19 7.42 32.08
N ALA A 129 -2.43 8.72 32.21
CA ALA A 129 -3.27 9.29 33.26
C ALA A 129 -4.70 8.75 33.19
N ALA A 130 -5.32 8.79 32.01
CA ALA A 130 -6.68 8.30 31.82
C ALA A 130 -6.82 6.80 32.14
N ALA A 131 -5.85 5.98 31.73
CA ALA A 131 -5.85 4.54 32.02
C ALA A 131 -5.62 4.22 33.50
N SER A 132 -4.99 5.13 34.25
CA SER A 132 -4.67 4.95 35.67
C SER A 132 -5.66 5.67 36.60
N GLY A 133 -6.65 6.37 36.04
CA GLY A 133 -7.60 7.19 36.78
C GLY A 133 -6.98 8.43 37.44
N ALA A 134 -5.82 8.87 36.96
CA ALA A 134 -5.16 10.09 37.43
C ALA A 134 -5.71 11.33 36.73
N ASP A 135 -5.41 12.51 37.28
CA ASP A 135 -5.81 13.79 36.69
C ASP A 135 -5.19 13.99 35.31
N CYS A 136 -5.97 14.55 34.40
CA CYS A 136 -5.52 14.87 33.05
C CYS A 136 -4.41 15.92 33.08
N PRO A 137 -3.33 15.75 32.30
CA PRO A 137 -2.28 16.77 32.22
C PRO A 137 -2.83 18.05 31.58
N GLU A 138 -2.47 19.20 32.15
CA GLU A 138 -2.85 20.48 31.56
C GLU A 138 -2.07 20.72 30.25
N PRO A 139 -2.75 21.10 29.15
CA PRO A 139 -2.07 21.44 27.92
C PRO A 139 -1.14 22.65 28.12
N GLY A 140 0.16 22.41 27.93
CA GLY A 140 1.16 23.48 27.97
C GLY A 140 0.99 24.48 26.81
N LYS A 141 1.83 25.53 26.80
CA LYS A 141 1.86 26.54 25.73
C LYS A 141 3.20 26.53 25.01
N GLY A 142 3.18 26.91 23.74
CA GLY A 142 4.38 27.10 22.94
C GLY A 142 5.05 25.79 22.50
N ALA A 143 6.32 25.88 22.09
CA ALA A 143 7.01 24.78 21.44
C ALA A 143 7.40 23.65 22.42
N THR A 144 7.65 23.96 23.69
CA THR A 144 8.01 22.96 24.72
C THR A 144 6.86 22.02 25.05
N ALA A 145 5.61 22.41 24.79
CA ALA A 145 4.43 21.56 24.96
C ALA A 145 4.32 20.45 23.90
N ARG A 146 5.22 20.45 22.90
CA ARG A 146 5.21 19.55 21.73
C ARG A 146 6.51 18.75 21.63
N LEU A 147 7.20 18.55 22.74
CA LEU A 147 8.38 17.69 22.78
C LEU A 147 7.95 16.22 22.68
N PRO A 148 8.61 15.41 21.84
CA PRO A 148 8.37 13.97 21.79
C PRO A 148 8.75 13.30 23.12
N LYS A 149 8.07 12.20 23.44
CA LYS A 149 8.34 11.40 24.64
C LYS A 149 9.55 10.49 24.39
N GLY A 150 10.71 10.93 24.87
CA GLY A 150 11.91 10.09 24.98
C GLY A 150 12.09 9.47 26.36
N GLY A 151 13.16 8.71 26.56
CA GLY A 151 13.53 8.16 27.88
C GLY A 151 12.64 7.02 28.36
N ILE A 152 11.97 6.34 27.43
CA ILE A 152 11.09 5.21 27.71
C ILE A 152 11.69 3.90 27.18
N GLY A 153 11.25 2.77 27.73
CA GLY A 153 11.57 1.45 27.18
C GLY A 153 10.57 0.97 26.14
N TRP A 154 10.89 -0.13 25.46
CA TRP A 154 10.00 -0.73 24.45
C TRP A 154 8.65 -1.16 25.04
N HIS A 155 8.66 -1.68 26.28
CA HIS A 155 7.43 -2.07 26.97
C HIS A 155 6.52 -0.89 27.29
N ASP A 156 7.08 0.29 27.57
CA ASP A 156 6.30 1.51 27.84
C ASP A 156 5.59 2.01 26.57
N ALA A 157 6.26 1.90 25.41
CA ALA A 157 5.68 2.25 24.12
C ALA A 157 4.52 1.30 23.74
N LEU A 158 4.68 0.00 24.04
CA LEU A 158 3.59 -0.98 23.90
C LEU A 158 2.44 -0.75 24.86
N ASP A 159 2.73 -0.39 26.13
CA ASP A 159 1.70 -0.10 27.13
C ASP A 159 0.87 1.13 26.72
N PHE A 160 1.52 2.18 26.18
CA PHE A 160 0.81 3.31 25.59
C PHE A 160 -0.13 2.86 24.46
N ALA A 161 0.37 2.09 23.49
CA ALA A 161 -0.44 1.63 22.36
C ALA A 161 -1.62 0.74 22.81
N HIS A 162 -1.39 -0.12 23.80
CA HIS A 162 -2.41 -0.96 24.41
C HIS A 162 -3.51 -0.12 25.08
N ARG A 163 -3.13 0.81 25.97
CA ARG A 163 -4.08 1.67 26.69
C ARG A 163 -4.87 2.58 25.76
N TYR A 164 -4.20 3.15 24.75
CA TYR A 164 -4.88 3.97 23.77
C TYR A 164 -5.88 3.15 22.95
N SER A 165 -5.52 1.93 22.56
CA SER A 165 -6.45 1.01 21.89
C SER A 165 -7.68 0.69 22.74
N LEU A 166 -7.50 0.41 24.04
CA LEU A 166 -8.62 0.15 24.94
C LEU A 166 -9.56 1.36 25.05
N TRP A 167 -8.99 2.56 25.15
CA TRP A 167 -9.80 3.78 25.20
C TRP A 167 -10.57 4.01 23.89
N LEU A 168 -9.92 3.87 22.73
CA LEU A 168 -10.60 4.02 21.43
C LEU A 168 -11.74 3.03 21.27
N ARG A 169 -11.57 1.77 21.72
CA ARG A 169 -12.65 0.80 21.69
C ARG A 169 -13.82 1.17 22.60
N ALA A 170 -13.53 1.70 23.79
CA ALA A 170 -14.58 2.16 24.70
C ALA A 170 -15.36 3.36 24.15
N GLN A 171 -14.73 4.18 23.30
CA GLN A 171 -15.33 5.37 22.69
C GLN A 171 -15.81 5.14 21.25
N ALA A 172 -15.67 3.94 20.69
CA ALA A 172 -15.83 3.71 19.25
C ALA A 172 -17.21 4.16 18.72
N GLU A 173 -18.29 3.90 19.47
CA GLU A 173 -19.65 4.31 19.06
C GLU A 173 -19.89 5.83 19.14
N ALA A 174 -19.04 6.55 19.89
CA ALA A 174 -19.11 8.00 20.06
C ALA A 174 -18.17 8.77 19.10
N ILE A 175 -17.40 8.06 18.26
CA ILE A 175 -16.46 8.63 17.29
C ILE A 175 -16.92 8.23 15.88
N ALA A 176 -17.09 9.23 15.01
CA ALA A 176 -17.49 9.02 13.62
C ALA A 176 -16.43 8.22 12.82
N ASP A 177 -16.88 7.51 11.77
CA ASP A 177 -15.97 6.88 10.81
C ASP A 177 -15.31 7.93 9.89
N CYS A 178 -14.08 7.66 9.46
CA CYS A 178 -13.23 8.57 8.69
C CYS A 178 -13.57 8.62 7.19
N ASP A 179 -14.65 7.97 6.76
CA ASP A 179 -15.20 8.04 5.40
C ASP A 179 -16.17 9.24 5.22
N THR A 180 -16.50 9.92 6.32
CA THR A 180 -17.26 11.18 6.32
C THR A 180 -16.30 12.37 6.44
N THR A 181 -16.76 13.60 6.15
CA THR A 181 -15.98 14.83 6.40
C THR A 181 -15.76 15.13 7.90
N ALA A 182 -15.97 14.14 8.77
CA ALA A 182 -15.87 14.27 10.22
C ALA A 182 -14.41 14.36 10.67
N THR A 183 -14.18 15.21 11.66
CA THR A 183 -12.90 15.39 12.34
C THR A 183 -13.23 15.86 13.75
N PRO A 184 -12.85 15.12 14.81
CA PRO A 184 -12.08 13.88 14.79
C PRO A 184 -12.86 12.67 14.22
N CYS A 185 -12.15 11.60 13.86
CA CYS A 185 -12.75 10.35 13.38
C CYS A 185 -11.92 9.11 13.81
N LEU A 186 -12.47 7.91 13.66
CA LEU A 186 -11.80 6.63 13.91
C LEU A 186 -12.05 5.68 12.72
N PRO A 187 -11.01 5.33 11.94
CA PRO A 187 -11.18 4.51 10.73
C PRO A 187 -11.62 3.09 11.08
N ARG A 188 -12.40 2.49 10.19
CA ARG A 188 -12.92 1.12 10.34
C ARG A 188 -12.56 0.24 9.15
N ALA A 189 -12.42 -1.06 9.40
CA ALA A 189 -12.36 -2.08 8.35
C ALA A 189 -13.54 -3.04 8.54
N ASP A 190 -14.44 -3.11 7.55
CA ASP A 190 -15.69 -3.88 7.64
C ASP A 190 -16.50 -3.55 8.92
N GLY A 191 -16.57 -2.27 9.28
CA GLY A 191 -17.23 -1.78 10.50
C GLY A 191 -16.45 -1.99 11.81
N VAL A 192 -15.34 -2.74 11.79
CA VAL A 192 -14.49 -2.96 12.95
C VAL A 192 -13.58 -1.75 13.18
N PRO A 193 -13.64 -1.06 14.34
CA PRO A 193 -12.81 0.10 14.62
C PRO A 193 -11.33 -0.25 14.72
N ALA A 194 -10.49 0.67 14.27
CA ALA A 194 -9.05 0.55 14.36
C ALA A 194 -8.55 0.43 15.80
N PHE A 195 -7.38 -0.19 15.95
CA PHE A 195 -6.58 -0.20 17.17
C PHE A 195 -5.17 0.33 16.87
N VAL A 196 -4.47 0.70 17.94
CA VAL A 196 -3.14 1.33 17.88
C VAL A 196 -2.07 0.29 18.16
N ARG A 197 -0.98 0.33 17.39
CA ARG A 197 0.24 -0.44 17.64
C ARG A 197 1.48 0.34 17.23
N LEU A 198 2.66 -0.18 17.57
CA LEU A 198 3.90 0.26 16.92
C LEU A 198 3.88 -0.17 15.44
N PRO A 199 4.48 0.60 14.53
CA PRO A 199 4.70 0.15 13.16
C PRO A 199 5.59 -1.10 13.16
N THR A 200 5.39 -1.99 12.18
CA THR A 200 6.44 -2.99 11.89
C THR A 200 7.66 -2.27 11.34
N GLU A 201 8.80 -2.94 11.37
CA GLU A 201 10.02 -2.36 10.83
C GLU A 201 9.89 -2.06 9.33
N ALA A 202 9.22 -2.94 8.59
CA ALA A 202 8.99 -2.77 7.16
C ALA A 202 8.02 -1.61 6.86
N GLU A 203 6.95 -1.46 7.65
CA GLU A 203 6.04 -0.31 7.53
C GLU A 203 6.75 1.01 7.83
N TRP A 204 7.59 1.02 8.87
CA TRP A 204 8.37 2.19 9.24
C TRP A 204 9.32 2.61 8.13
N GLU A 205 10.11 1.68 7.58
CA GLU A 205 11.10 2.00 6.55
C GLU A 205 10.44 2.40 5.23
N TYR A 206 9.35 1.72 4.84
CA TYR A 206 8.56 2.09 3.67
C TYR A 206 8.02 3.51 3.80
N ALA A 207 7.44 3.85 4.96
CA ALA A 207 6.96 5.20 5.24
C ALA A 207 8.10 6.23 5.31
N ALA A 208 9.26 5.89 5.90
CA ALA A 208 10.41 6.78 5.98
C ALA A 208 10.96 7.16 4.60
N ARG A 209 11.03 6.21 3.67
CA ARG A 209 11.49 6.40 2.29
C ARG A 209 10.50 7.15 1.38
N GLY A 210 9.28 7.44 1.86
CA GLY A 210 8.25 8.17 1.13
C GLY A 210 7.18 7.28 0.47
N GLY A 211 7.24 5.96 0.68
CA GLY A 211 6.21 4.99 0.30
C GLY A 211 5.72 5.12 -1.15
N ASP A 212 4.40 5.18 -1.31
CA ASP A 212 3.72 5.26 -2.61
C ASP A 212 3.80 6.65 -3.27
N ARG A 213 4.37 7.66 -2.60
CA ARG A 213 4.52 9.04 -3.11
C ARG A 213 5.81 9.27 -3.88
N VAL A 214 6.70 8.29 -3.91
CA VAL A 214 7.98 8.36 -4.63
C VAL A 214 8.07 7.31 -5.73
N SER A 215 8.94 7.54 -6.72
CA SER A 215 9.20 6.53 -7.74
C SER A 215 10.05 5.37 -7.17
N PRO A 216 10.02 4.17 -7.77
CA PRO A 216 10.85 3.04 -7.33
C PRO A 216 12.36 3.36 -7.38
N ALA A 217 12.78 4.25 -8.28
CA ALA A 217 14.16 4.71 -8.33
C ALA A 217 14.53 5.54 -7.09
N VAL A 218 13.67 6.48 -6.70
CA VAL A 218 13.85 7.28 -5.49
C VAL A 218 13.74 6.42 -4.22
N PHE A 219 12.81 5.47 -4.20
CA PHE A 219 12.59 4.59 -3.04
C PHE A 219 13.83 3.74 -2.69
N ARG A 220 14.63 3.34 -3.70
CA ARG A 220 15.86 2.57 -3.48
C ARG A 220 16.95 3.35 -2.75
N GLU A 221 16.88 4.67 -2.73
CA GLU A 221 17.82 5.51 -2.01
C GLU A 221 17.62 5.40 -0.49
N MET A 222 18.73 5.46 0.27
CA MET A 222 18.71 5.33 1.74
C MET A 222 18.08 6.54 2.45
N LEU A 223 17.90 7.65 1.74
CA LEU A 223 17.27 8.87 2.22
C LEU A 223 16.16 9.26 1.25
N TYR A 224 15.05 9.74 1.79
CA TYR A 224 14.05 10.41 0.97
C TYR A 224 14.62 11.73 0.42
N PRO A 225 14.03 12.30 -0.65
CA PRO A 225 14.53 13.54 -1.25
C PRO A 225 14.54 14.72 -0.25
N MET A 226 15.73 15.27 0.00
CA MET A 226 15.97 16.45 0.86
C MET A 226 16.70 17.54 0.05
N PRO A 227 16.00 18.30 -0.81
CA PRO A 227 16.63 19.22 -1.77
C PRO A 227 17.45 20.33 -1.10
N ASP A 228 17.07 20.75 0.11
CA ASP A 228 17.76 21.79 0.89
C ASP A 228 18.75 21.21 1.92
N GLY A 229 19.05 19.92 1.83
CA GLY A 229 19.97 19.20 2.71
C GLY A 229 19.34 18.72 4.04
N PRO A 230 20.02 17.82 4.76
CA PRO A 230 19.47 17.14 5.93
C PRO A 230 19.10 18.08 7.09
N ALA A 231 19.81 19.20 7.26
CA ALA A 231 19.55 20.18 8.32
C ALA A 231 18.18 20.86 8.26
N ARG A 232 17.50 20.79 7.11
CA ARG A 232 16.12 21.30 6.93
C ARG A 232 15.05 20.26 7.18
N HIS A 233 15.42 18.99 7.35
CA HIS A 233 14.52 17.83 7.38
C HIS A 233 14.69 16.94 8.61
N ALA A 234 15.86 16.96 9.25
CA ALA A 234 16.19 16.11 10.39
C ALA A 234 16.88 16.88 11.51
N TRP A 235 16.61 16.47 12.76
CA TRP A 235 17.34 16.94 13.94
C TRP A 235 18.44 15.95 14.30
N PHE A 236 19.69 16.32 14.14
CA PHE A 236 20.84 15.45 14.35
C PHE A 236 21.98 16.22 15.02
N ASN A 237 23.15 15.61 15.20
CA ASN A 237 24.20 16.17 16.05
C ASN A 237 24.60 17.62 15.69
N GLU A 238 24.54 18.02 14.41
CA GLU A 238 24.93 19.36 13.94
C GLU A 238 23.93 20.46 14.31
N ASN A 239 22.61 20.19 14.32
CA ASN A 239 21.57 21.20 14.51
C ASN A 239 20.71 21.00 15.78
N ALA A 240 20.70 19.79 16.36
CA ALA A 240 19.91 19.49 17.54
C ALA A 240 20.55 20.01 18.84
N GLN A 241 21.86 20.28 18.85
CA GLN A 241 22.60 20.79 20.02
C GLN A 241 22.45 19.89 21.27
N GLY A 242 22.34 18.58 21.07
CA GLY A 242 22.18 17.63 22.17
C GLY A 242 20.83 17.72 22.89
N GLN A 243 19.83 18.37 22.29
CA GLN A 243 18.49 18.52 22.86
C GLN A 243 17.43 17.99 21.92
N VAL A 244 16.47 17.27 22.50
CA VAL A 244 15.21 16.90 21.84
C VAL A 244 14.49 18.18 21.40
N ARG A 245 13.97 18.16 20.17
CA ARG A 245 13.30 19.31 19.56
C ARG A 245 11.79 19.08 19.44
N PRO A 246 10.99 20.17 19.43
CA PRO A 246 9.55 20.08 19.23
C PRO A 246 9.22 19.45 17.87
N ILE A 247 8.18 18.63 17.83
CA ILE A 247 7.73 17.95 16.60
C ILE A 247 7.30 18.95 15.51
N GLY A 248 7.42 18.56 14.24
CA GLY A 248 6.84 19.29 13.11
C GLY A 248 7.42 20.69 12.88
N VAL A 249 8.68 20.91 13.28
CA VAL A 249 9.39 22.18 13.03
C VAL A 249 10.08 22.17 11.67
N LEU A 250 10.75 21.07 11.34
CA LEU A 250 11.48 20.87 10.08
C LEU A 250 10.55 20.35 8.97
N GLU A 251 11.04 20.38 7.73
CA GLU A 251 10.30 19.96 6.55
C GLU A 251 10.01 18.44 6.57
N PRO A 252 8.82 18.01 6.13
CA PRO A 252 8.45 16.60 6.14
C PRO A 252 9.12 15.80 5.02
N ASN A 253 8.96 14.48 5.07
CA ASN A 253 9.19 13.59 3.92
C ASN A 253 8.04 13.67 2.89
N PRO A 254 8.12 12.99 1.73
CA PRO A 254 7.08 13.04 0.68
C PRO A 254 5.66 12.61 1.10
N LEU A 255 5.51 11.86 2.19
CA LEU A 255 4.21 11.47 2.75
C LEU A 255 3.62 12.54 3.69
N GLY A 256 4.37 13.59 4.00
CA GLY A 256 4.00 14.59 5.01
C GLY A 256 4.34 14.16 6.45
N LEU A 257 5.21 13.15 6.62
CA LEU A 257 5.67 12.72 7.95
C LEU A 257 6.84 13.59 8.39
N HIS A 258 6.80 14.03 9.64
CA HIS A 258 7.87 14.83 10.24
C HIS A 258 8.71 13.99 11.21
N ASP A 259 9.95 14.43 11.40
CA ASP A 259 10.87 13.89 12.40
C ASP A 259 11.06 12.36 12.25
N VAL A 260 10.94 11.83 11.03
CA VAL A 260 11.17 10.41 10.74
C VAL A 260 12.67 10.09 10.71
N MET A 261 13.51 11.11 10.50
CA MET A 261 14.95 11.02 10.56
C MET A 261 15.46 11.98 11.63
N GLY A 262 16.22 11.47 12.60
CA GLY A 262 16.72 12.24 13.73
C GLY A 262 15.65 12.53 14.80
N ASN A 263 15.92 13.51 15.65
CA ASN A 263 15.21 13.81 16.90
C ASN A 263 15.29 12.65 17.90
N LEU A 264 14.31 11.77 17.98
CA LEU A 264 14.44 10.50 18.71
C LEU A 264 14.53 9.34 17.73
N GLU A 265 15.31 8.33 18.11
CA GLU A 265 15.13 7.02 17.50
C GLU A 265 13.76 6.45 17.87
N GLU A 266 13.19 5.63 16.99
CA GLU A 266 11.82 5.16 17.15
C GLU A 266 11.73 3.65 17.28
N TYR A 267 11.10 3.19 18.37
CA TYR A 267 10.77 1.78 18.55
C TYR A 267 9.79 1.29 17.48
N VAL A 268 10.09 0.11 16.93
CA VAL A 268 9.19 -0.66 16.05
C VAL A 268 8.75 -1.96 16.73
N LEU A 269 7.76 -2.63 16.13
CA LEU A 269 7.15 -3.84 16.69
C LEU A 269 8.05 -5.07 16.58
N ASP A 270 8.86 -5.16 15.54
CA ASP A 270 9.69 -6.33 15.23
C ASP A 270 10.85 -6.51 16.23
N PRO A 271 11.20 -7.77 16.57
CA PRO A 271 12.45 -8.05 17.26
C PRO A 271 13.64 -7.91 16.30
N PHE A 272 14.80 -7.53 16.84
CA PHE A 272 16.03 -7.43 16.07
C PHE A 272 16.42 -8.79 15.49
N ARG A 273 16.85 -8.80 14.23
CA ARG A 273 17.36 -9.99 13.57
C ARG A 273 18.51 -9.59 12.65
N LEU A 274 19.59 -10.35 12.75
CA LEU A 274 20.68 -10.30 11.78
C LEU A 274 20.19 -10.71 10.39
N HIS A 275 20.93 -10.36 9.36
CA HIS A 275 20.72 -10.79 7.99
C HIS A 275 21.68 -11.93 7.62
N ARG A 276 21.16 -12.88 6.86
CA ARG A 276 21.91 -13.92 6.16
C ARG A 276 21.68 -13.72 4.66
N VAL A 277 22.37 -12.73 4.11
CA VAL A 277 22.23 -12.26 2.72
C VAL A 277 20.74 -12.12 2.38
N GLU A 278 20.16 -13.02 1.59
CA GLU A 278 18.79 -12.93 1.06
C GLU A 278 17.64 -13.09 2.09
N ARG A 279 17.92 -13.26 3.38
CA ARG A 279 16.86 -13.36 4.41
C ARG A 279 17.31 -12.93 5.79
N ARG A 280 16.33 -12.64 6.66
CA ARG A 280 16.58 -12.51 8.10
C ARG A 280 17.04 -13.84 8.72
N HIS A 281 17.99 -13.74 9.64
CA HIS A 281 18.46 -14.82 10.48
C HIS A 281 17.31 -15.32 11.39
N GLY A 282 17.38 -16.59 11.79
CA GLY A 282 16.29 -17.24 12.52
C GLY A 282 16.17 -16.84 13.98
N GLN A 283 17.23 -16.26 14.57
CA GLN A 283 17.26 -15.87 15.98
C GLN A 283 16.68 -14.46 16.16
N PRO A 284 15.54 -14.30 16.85
CA PRO A 284 15.07 -13.00 17.31
C PRO A 284 15.89 -12.51 18.51
N GLY A 285 16.20 -11.22 18.51
CA GLY A 285 16.87 -10.48 19.58
C GLY A 285 15.91 -9.56 20.34
N ALA A 286 16.45 -8.43 20.81
CA ALA A 286 15.73 -7.42 21.58
C ALA A 286 14.97 -6.43 20.68
N ALA A 287 14.62 -5.25 21.19
CA ALA A 287 13.85 -4.26 20.44
C ALA A 287 14.70 -3.62 19.33
N VAL A 288 14.06 -3.30 18.21
CA VAL A 288 14.66 -2.50 17.13
C VAL A 288 14.25 -1.04 17.29
N VAL A 289 15.21 -0.14 17.09
CA VAL A 289 14.95 1.28 16.87
C VAL A 289 15.46 1.74 15.51
N ARG A 290 14.80 2.75 14.95
CA ARG A 290 15.02 3.27 13.58
C ARG A 290 15.13 4.80 13.56
N GLY A 291 15.59 5.36 12.44
CA GLY A 291 15.54 6.81 12.14
C GLY A 291 16.73 7.64 12.60
N GLY A 292 17.56 7.11 13.51
CA GLY A 292 18.63 7.89 14.14
C GLY A 292 18.07 8.90 15.14
N SER A 293 18.95 9.49 15.95
CA SER A 293 18.57 10.44 17.00
C SER A 293 19.24 11.79 16.80
N LEU A 294 18.95 12.70 17.73
CA LEU A 294 19.62 13.98 17.89
C LEU A 294 21.16 13.88 18.06
N HIS A 295 21.70 12.68 18.30
CA HIS A 295 23.13 12.39 18.40
C HIS A 295 23.72 11.73 17.15
N SER A 296 22.89 11.35 16.17
CA SER A 296 23.36 10.74 14.93
C SER A 296 24.20 11.70 14.11
N SER A 297 25.19 11.16 13.41
CA SER A 297 25.91 11.86 12.35
C SER A 297 25.04 11.98 11.10
N ALA A 298 25.42 12.85 10.16
CA ALA A 298 24.73 12.94 8.87
C ALA A 298 24.75 11.61 8.09
N GLU A 299 25.82 10.80 8.22
CA GLU A 299 25.94 9.49 7.58
C GLU A 299 25.04 8.42 8.23
N ASP A 300 24.68 8.63 9.50
CA ASP A 300 23.76 7.78 10.27
C ASP A 300 22.30 8.15 10.10
N LEU A 301 22.00 9.27 9.43
CA LEU A 301 20.65 9.59 8.97
C LEU A 301 20.33 8.76 7.72
N ARG A 302 20.19 7.44 7.87
CA ARG A 302 19.75 6.55 6.79
C ARG A 302 18.54 5.75 7.22
N SER A 303 17.59 5.58 6.29
CA SER A 303 16.37 4.84 6.55
C SER A 303 16.63 3.36 6.83
N SER A 304 17.81 2.80 6.50
CA SER A 304 18.20 1.42 6.84
C SER A 304 18.86 1.27 8.21
N LEU A 305 19.20 2.37 8.92
CA LEU A 305 19.91 2.30 10.20
C LEU A 305 19.08 1.60 11.26
N ARG A 306 19.59 0.49 11.79
CA ARG A 306 18.94 -0.29 12.83
C ARG A 306 19.85 -0.45 14.01
N ARG A 307 19.33 -0.18 15.20
CA ARG A 307 20.02 -0.43 16.45
C ARG A 307 19.20 -1.38 17.30
N GLU A 308 19.88 -2.37 17.87
CA GLU A 308 19.29 -3.26 18.86
C GLU A 308 19.37 -2.59 20.23
N VAL A 309 18.22 -2.46 20.90
CA VAL A 309 18.13 -1.92 22.26
C VAL A 309 17.74 -3.07 23.20
N PRO A 310 18.56 -3.39 24.22
CA PRO A 310 18.22 -4.39 25.21
C PRO A 310 16.87 -4.09 25.87
N LEU A 311 16.05 -5.13 26.07
CA LEU A 311 14.79 -4.97 26.80
C LEU A 311 15.02 -4.80 28.31
N TYR A 312 16.12 -5.36 28.83
CA TYR A 312 16.42 -5.42 30.26
C TYR A 312 17.91 -5.21 30.55
N ASP A 313 18.21 -4.63 31.72
CA ASP A 313 19.51 -4.61 32.39
C ASP A 313 19.37 -5.17 33.82
N ASP A 314 20.46 -5.14 34.61
CA ASP A 314 20.45 -5.62 36.00
C ASP A 314 19.47 -4.87 36.92
N ARG A 315 18.90 -3.74 36.48
CA ARG A 315 17.97 -2.89 37.23
C ARG A 315 16.54 -2.99 36.73
N GLY A 316 16.27 -3.68 35.63
CA GLY A 316 14.91 -3.91 35.10
C GLY A 316 14.79 -3.54 33.62
N ALA A 317 13.59 -3.09 33.22
CA ALA A 317 13.34 -2.67 31.84
C ALA A 317 14.19 -1.43 31.48
N VAL A 318 14.79 -1.43 30.29
CA VAL A 318 15.70 -0.37 29.84
C VAL A 318 14.98 0.58 28.89
N GLY A 319 15.12 1.88 29.16
CA GLY A 319 14.85 2.96 28.22
C GLY A 319 16.12 3.77 27.96
N THR A 320 16.20 4.40 26.80
CA THR A 320 17.31 5.31 26.47
C THR A 320 16.79 6.72 26.22
N ALA A 321 17.56 7.74 26.62
CA ALA A 321 17.11 9.13 26.65
C ALA A 321 16.71 9.67 25.27
N ASP A 322 17.30 9.10 24.22
CA ASP A 322 17.17 9.48 22.82
C ASP A 322 16.28 8.51 22.02
N THR A 323 15.53 7.62 22.70
CA THR A 323 14.54 6.75 22.05
C THR A 323 13.13 7.09 22.50
N GLY A 324 12.25 7.28 21.51
CA GLY A 324 10.82 7.42 21.62
C GLY A 324 10.13 6.46 20.65
N PHE A 325 9.01 6.90 20.08
CA PHE A 325 8.22 6.09 19.15
C PHE A 325 7.18 6.92 18.41
N ARG A 326 6.71 6.37 17.30
CA ARG A 326 5.43 6.74 16.68
C ARG A 326 4.50 5.54 16.66
N VAL A 327 3.23 5.80 16.36
CA VAL A 327 2.18 4.79 16.36
C VAL A 327 1.55 4.61 14.98
N LEU A 328 0.89 3.49 14.77
CA LEU A 328 0.17 3.14 13.56
C LEU A 328 -1.22 2.60 13.93
N LEU A 329 -2.23 2.94 13.12
CA LEU A 329 -3.57 2.37 13.22
C LEU A 329 -3.69 1.13 12.32
N ALA A 330 -4.24 0.07 12.89
CA ALA A 330 -4.48 -1.19 12.19
C ALA A 330 -5.89 -1.71 12.51
N ALA A 331 -6.36 -2.67 11.71
CA ALA A 331 -7.57 -3.42 11.99
C ALA A 331 -7.27 -4.93 11.95
N PRO A 332 -8.09 -5.78 12.59
CA PRO A 332 -7.99 -7.23 12.42
C PRO A 332 -8.04 -7.61 10.93
N VAL A 333 -7.37 -8.68 10.53
CA VAL A 333 -7.33 -9.11 9.11
C VAL A 333 -8.61 -9.87 8.72
N LEU A 334 -9.14 -10.67 9.64
CA LEU A 334 -10.34 -11.49 9.47
C LEU A 334 -11.49 -10.88 10.29
N THR A 335 -12.13 -9.87 9.74
CA THR A 335 -13.14 -8.99 10.36
C THR A 335 -14.57 -9.51 10.24
N SER A 336 -14.89 -10.23 9.17
CA SER A 336 -16.26 -10.69 8.88
C SER A 336 -16.28 -12.02 8.11
N THR A 337 -17.43 -12.70 8.08
CA THR A 337 -17.64 -13.89 7.24
C THR A 337 -17.41 -13.60 5.76
N GLN A 338 -17.91 -12.46 5.27
CA GLN A 338 -17.68 -12.03 3.88
C GLN A 338 -16.19 -11.86 3.59
N ARG A 339 -15.44 -11.26 4.52
CA ARG A 339 -13.98 -11.11 4.41
C ARG A 339 -13.27 -12.46 4.40
N ILE A 340 -13.67 -13.39 5.25
CA ILE A 340 -13.12 -14.76 5.29
C ILE A 340 -13.38 -15.49 3.97
N ASP A 341 -14.59 -15.39 3.42
CA ASP A 341 -14.94 -16.00 2.14
C ASP A 341 -14.17 -15.37 0.98
N ALA A 342 -13.97 -14.04 0.99
CA ALA A 342 -13.15 -13.34 0.01
C ALA A 342 -11.68 -13.77 0.08
N VAL A 343 -11.10 -13.89 1.28
CA VAL A 343 -9.73 -14.42 1.48
C VAL A 343 -9.62 -15.87 1.01
N ARG A 344 -10.63 -16.71 1.30
CA ARG A 344 -10.66 -18.10 0.82
C ARG A 344 -10.72 -18.17 -0.71
N ALA A 345 -11.56 -17.35 -1.34
CA ALA A 345 -11.66 -17.28 -2.78
C ALA A 345 -10.36 -16.77 -3.42
N ALA A 346 -9.71 -15.77 -2.82
CA ALA A 346 -8.39 -15.29 -3.25
C ALA A 346 -7.33 -16.39 -3.13
N TRP A 347 -7.31 -17.11 -2.01
CA TRP A 347 -6.42 -18.25 -1.80
C TRP A 347 -6.64 -19.38 -2.81
N GLU A 348 -7.90 -19.68 -3.14
CA GLU A 348 -8.22 -20.68 -4.17
C GLU A 348 -7.75 -20.25 -5.56
N ARG A 349 -7.85 -18.95 -5.91
CA ARG A 349 -7.33 -18.41 -7.19
C ARG A 349 -5.81 -18.56 -7.31
N LEU A 350 -5.06 -18.33 -6.22
CA LEU A 350 -3.61 -18.55 -6.21
C LEU A 350 -3.22 -20.01 -6.49
N GLY A 351 -4.13 -20.95 -6.22
CA GLY A 351 -3.94 -22.38 -6.46
C GLY A 351 -4.32 -22.84 -7.87
N SER A 352 -5.20 -22.13 -8.58
CA SER A 352 -5.76 -22.57 -9.86
C SER A 352 -5.20 -21.80 -11.05
N ASP A 353 -4.49 -22.48 -11.97
CA ASP A 353 -4.27 -21.98 -13.33
C ASP A 353 -5.64 -21.69 -13.99
N VAL A 354 -5.77 -20.53 -14.63
CA VAL A 354 -6.73 -20.08 -15.67
C VAL A 354 -8.10 -20.80 -15.83
N ALA A 355 -9.17 -20.00 -15.85
CA ALA A 355 -10.51 -20.29 -16.39
C ALA A 355 -11.11 -21.67 -16.03
N ARG A 356 -11.77 -21.74 -14.87
CA ARG A 356 -12.77 -22.79 -14.61
C ARG A 356 -13.87 -22.73 -15.69
N PRO A 357 -14.09 -23.78 -16.50
CA PRO A 357 -15.41 -23.97 -17.09
C PRO A 357 -16.41 -24.03 -15.92
N GLN A 358 -17.54 -23.35 -16.03
CA GLN A 358 -18.62 -23.47 -15.03
C GLN A 358 -18.99 -24.95 -14.88
N GLU A 359 -18.51 -25.60 -13.81
CA GLU A 359 -18.97 -26.92 -13.43
C GLU A 359 -20.33 -26.77 -12.74
N THR A 360 -21.38 -27.20 -13.44
CA THR A 360 -22.58 -27.72 -12.79
C THR A 360 -22.18 -28.71 -11.69
N PRO A 361 -22.84 -28.69 -10.52
CA PRO A 361 -22.43 -29.47 -9.37
C PRO A 361 -22.53 -30.97 -9.68
N SER A 362 -21.38 -31.60 -9.90
CA SER A 362 -21.27 -33.07 -10.03
C SER A 362 -20.75 -33.68 -8.72
N PRO A 363 -21.23 -34.89 -8.37
CA PRO A 363 -21.03 -35.49 -7.06
C PRO A 363 -19.59 -36.01 -6.89
N ARG A 364 -19.10 -36.00 -5.64
CA ARG A 364 -17.84 -36.56 -5.09
C ARG A 364 -16.73 -36.87 -6.12
N PRO A 365 -15.59 -36.15 -6.08
CA PRO A 365 -14.51 -36.38 -7.03
C PRO A 365 -13.88 -37.76 -6.80
N VAL A 366 -14.01 -38.62 -7.81
CA VAL A 366 -13.21 -39.84 -7.97
C VAL A 366 -11.86 -39.42 -8.54
N LEU A 367 -10.77 -40.05 -8.11
CA LEU A 367 -9.45 -39.87 -8.72
C LEU A 367 -9.57 -40.15 -10.23
N SER A 368 -9.28 -39.15 -11.04
CA SER A 368 -9.24 -39.25 -12.50
C SER A 368 -8.10 -40.17 -12.93
N ASP A 369 -8.30 -40.97 -13.99
CA ASP A 369 -7.23 -41.80 -14.59
C ASP A 369 -6.15 -40.97 -15.30
N ARG A 370 -6.30 -39.64 -15.35
CA ARG A 370 -5.30 -38.69 -15.87
C ARG A 370 -4.90 -37.69 -14.77
N PRO A 371 -3.59 -37.33 -14.68
CA PRO A 371 -3.15 -36.23 -13.83
C PRO A 371 -3.93 -34.95 -14.15
N PHE A 372 -4.24 -34.16 -13.12
CA PHE A 372 -4.89 -32.87 -13.36
C PHE A 372 -3.88 -31.89 -13.98
N GLU A 373 -4.37 -30.92 -14.75
CA GLU A 373 -3.51 -29.81 -15.20
C GLU A 373 -3.00 -28.98 -14.01
N ASP A 374 -3.79 -28.92 -12.92
CA ASP A 374 -3.44 -28.25 -11.66
C ASP A 374 -2.92 -29.25 -10.60
N PRO A 375 -1.61 -29.21 -10.25
CA PRO A 375 -1.02 -30.10 -9.26
C PRO A 375 -1.51 -29.84 -7.82
N VAL A 376 -1.99 -28.63 -7.49
CA VAL A 376 -2.56 -28.31 -6.17
C VAL A 376 -3.91 -29.01 -5.98
N LEU A 377 -4.72 -29.06 -7.04
CA LEU A 377 -6.01 -29.75 -7.05
C LEU A 377 -5.83 -31.27 -6.94
N GLU A 378 -4.86 -31.83 -7.68
CA GLU A 378 -4.50 -33.24 -7.59
C GLU A 378 -4.07 -33.63 -6.18
N LEU A 379 -3.16 -32.86 -5.58
CA LEU A 379 -2.69 -33.09 -4.21
C LEU A 379 -3.82 -32.96 -3.17
N THR A 380 -4.79 -32.06 -3.40
CA THR A 380 -5.97 -31.94 -2.55
C THR A 380 -6.88 -33.16 -2.65
N ALA A 381 -7.11 -33.68 -3.85
CA ALA A 381 -7.88 -34.91 -4.06
C ALA A 381 -7.18 -36.12 -3.42
N LEU A 382 -5.86 -36.26 -3.62
CA LEU A 382 -5.04 -37.31 -3.02
C LEU A 382 -5.03 -37.24 -1.49
N ALA A 383 -4.88 -36.04 -0.90
CA ALA A 383 -4.90 -35.87 0.55
C ALA A 383 -6.26 -36.28 1.17
N ARG A 384 -7.37 -36.01 0.46
CA ARG A 384 -8.72 -36.41 0.89
C ARG A 384 -9.01 -37.89 0.69
N ALA A 385 -8.44 -38.51 -0.35
CA ALA A 385 -8.56 -39.94 -0.61
C ALA A 385 -7.65 -40.80 0.28
N SER A 386 -6.63 -40.20 0.90
CA SER A 386 -5.70 -40.90 1.78
C SER A 386 -6.36 -41.30 3.11
N GLY A 387 -6.38 -42.60 3.38
CA GLY A 387 -6.86 -43.16 4.65
C GLY A 387 -5.84 -43.12 5.79
N GLU A 388 -4.57 -42.81 5.51
CA GLU A 388 -3.49 -42.76 6.49
C GLU A 388 -3.22 -41.32 6.97
N PRO A 389 -3.31 -41.01 8.28
CA PRO A 389 -3.14 -39.65 8.80
C PRO A 389 -1.79 -39.02 8.44
N GLU A 390 -0.71 -39.81 8.45
CA GLU A 390 0.64 -39.33 8.16
C GLU A 390 0.82 -38.99 6.66
N MET A 391 0.26 -39.82 5.77
CA MET A 391 0.25 -39.57 4.33
C MET A 391 -0.58 -38.34 3.99
N LYS A 392 -1.77 -38.20 4.59
CA LYS A 392 -2.59 -37.00 4.46
C LYS A 392 -1.83 -35.73 4.85
N GLN A 393 -1.18 -35.72 6.01
CA GLN A 393 -0.39 -34.57 6.46
C GLN A 393 0.79 -34.28 5.53
N ARG A 394 1.43 -35.32 4.97
CA ARG A 394 2.52 -35.15 4.00
C ARG A 394 2.02 -34.56 2.68
N LEU A 395 0.87 -35.00 2.18
CA LEU A 395 0.23 -34.46 0.97
C LEU A 395 -0.24 -33.01 1.17
N GLU A 396 -0.78 -32.67 2.35
CA GLU A 396 -1.16 -31.29 2.70
C GLU A 396 0.06 -30.37 2.77
N ARG A 397 1.19 -30.83 3.32
CA ARG A 397 2.46 -30.09 3.30
C ARG A 397 2.99 -29.91 1.89
N LEU A 398 3.00 -30.99 1.09
CA LEU A 398 3.46 -30.93 -0.31
C LEU A 398 2.58 -29.97 -1.13
N ARG A 399 1.26 -30.01 -0.93
CA ARG A 399 0.33 -29.05 -1.53
C ARG A 399 0.70 -27.61 -1.18
N SER A 400 1.01 -27.33 0.09
CA SER A 400 1.42 -25.99 0.51
C SER A 400 2.70 -25.52 -0.18
N VAL A 401 3.67 -26.42 -0.38
CA VAL A 401 4.94 -26.13 -1.07
C VAL A 401 4.71 -25.88 -2.56
N VAL A 402 3.87 -26.70 -3.21
CA VAL A 402 3.52 -26.54 -4.63
C VAL A 402 2.74 -25.25 -4.83
N ALA A 403 1.74 -24.98 -3.99
CA ALA A 403 0.97 -23.74 -4.05
C ALA A 403 1.87 -22.50 -3.88
N GLY A 404 2.78 -22.49 -2.90
CA GLY A 404 3.72 -21.37 -2.73
C GLY A 404 4.78 -21.25 -3.83
N THR A 405 5.04 -22.33 -4.58
CA THR A 405 5.93 -22.29 -5.75
C THR A 405 5.19 -21.76 -6.97
N ASN A 406 3.95 -22.22 -7.18
CA ASN A 406 3.07 -21.72 -8.23
C ASN A 406 2.78 -20.24 -8.02
N GLN A 407 2.47 -19.80 -6.79
CA GLN A 407 2.29 -18.39 -6.45
C GLN A 407 3.49 -17.53 -6.89
N ARG A 408 4.71 -17.90 -6.51
CA ARG A 408 5.92 -17.17 -6.92
C ARG A 408 6.09 -17.14 -8.44
N LEU A 409 5.76 -18.24 -9.13
CA LEU A 409 5.78 -18.31 -10.58
C LEU A 409 4.74 -17.38 -11.21
N TYR A 410 3.52 -17.30 -10.65
CA TYR A 410 2.48 -16.39 -11.11
C TYR A 410 2.86 -14.94 -10.87
N GLU A 411 3.39 -14.59 -9.69
CA GLU A 411 3.88 -13.24 -9.40
C GLU A 411 4.99 -12.83 -10.36
N GLN A 412 5.94 -13.74 -10.65
CA GLN A 412 6.98 -13.50 -11.65
C GLN A 412 6.40 -13.34 -13.05
N ARG A 413 5.40 -14.14 -13.43
CA ARG A 413 4.70 -14.05 -14.72
C ARG A 413 3.92 -12.75 -14.86
N ALA A 414 3.21 -12.34 -13.81
CA ALA A 414 2.45 -11.08 -13.73
C ALA A 414 3.38 -9.87 -13.85
N ARG A 415 4.49 -9.85 -13.10
CA ARG A 415 5.53 -8.81 -13.28
C ARG A 415 6.08 -8.78 -14.71
N SER A 416 6.39 -9.95 -15.27
CA SER A 416 6.90 -10.04 -16.65
C SER A 416 5.87 -9.56 -17.68
N ALA A 417 4.58 -9.83 -17.44
CA ALA A 417 3.48 -9.41 -18.29
C ALA A 417 3.31 -7.88 -18.25
N ARG A 418 3.33 -7.30 -17.04
CA ARG A 418 3.29 -5.84 -16.85
C ARG A 418 4.47 -5.14 -17.53
N GLU A 419 5.69 -5.67 -17.39
CA GLU A 419 6.86 -5.09 -18.04
C GLU A 419 6.82 -5.26 -19.57
N ALA A 420 6.27 -6.36 -20.08
CA ALA A 420 6.02 -6.51 -21.52
C ALA A 420 5.01 -5.47 -22.04
N LEU A 421 3.92 -5.23 -21.31
CA LEU A 421 2.94 -4.20 -21.64
C LEU A 421 3.55 -2.80 -21.61
N ARG A 422 4.36 -2.49 -20.59
CA ARG A 422 5.08 -1.22 -20.47
C ARG A 422 6.06 -1.02 -21.62
N PHE A 423 6.88 -2.02 -21.92
CA PHE A 423 7.85 -1.97 -23.02
C PHE A 423 7.15 -1.81 -24.37
N GLY A 424 6.10 -2.60 -24.62
CA GLY A 424 5.28 -2.48 -25.83
C GLY A 424 4.61 -1.12 -25.94
N GLY A 425 4.07 -0.58 -24.84
CA GLY A 425 3.53 0.78 -24.78
C GLY A 425 4.57 1.84 -25.15
N LEU A 426 5.78 1.78 -24.59
CA LEU A 426 6.87 2.71 -24.91
C LEU A 426 7.28 2.64 -26.39
N LEU A 427 7.35 1.43 -26.96
CA LEU A 427 7.61 1.27 -28.38
C LEU A 427 6.49 1.86 -29.23
N CYS A 428 5.22 1.67 -28.84
CA CYS A 428 4.07 2.23 -29.52
C CYS A 428 4.06 3.77 -29.47
N GLU A 429 4.39 4.36 -28.31
CA GLU A 429 4.58 5.81 -28.18
C GLU A 429 5.69 6.32 -29.10
N LYS A 430 6.87 5.67 -29.06
CA LYS A 430 8.00 6.01 -29.93
C LYS A 430 7.61 5.97 -31.41
N LEU A 431 6.94 4.92 -31.85
CA LEU A 431 6.44 4.80 -33.22
C LEU A 431 5.44 5.91 -33.58
N SER A 432 4.60 6.31 -32.63
CA SER A 432 3.65 7.42 -32.82
C SER A 432 4.39 8.74 -33.04
N VAL A 433 5.36 9.04 -32.19
CA VAL A 433 6.17 10.26 -32.26
C VAL A 433 7.04 10.31 -33.52
N GLU A 434 7.76 9.23 -33.83
CA GLU A 434 8.61 9.13 -35.02
C GLU A 434 7.76 9.20 -36.30
N GLY A 435 6.64 8.48 -36.35
CA GLY A 435 5.73 8.48 -37.49
C GLY A 435 5.18 9.89 -37.79
N PHE A 436 4.86 10.66 -36.76
CA PHE A 436 4.46 12.07 -36.90
C PHE A 436 5.60 12.94 -37.43
N ASN A 437 6.79 12.85 -36.84
CA ASN A 437 7.95 13.67 -37.23
C ASN A 437 8.40 13.40 -38.66
N ILE A 438 8.42 12.12 -39.07
CA ILE A 438 8.79 11.71 -40.43
C ILE A 438 7.74 12.17 -41.44
N ALA A 439 6.45 12.14 -41.10
CA ALA A 439 5.40 12.69 -41.97
C ALA A 439 5.59 14.21 -42.20
N LEU A 440 5.95 14.96 -41.16
CA LEU A 440 6.26 16.39 -41.27
C LEU A 440 7.53 16.64 -42.10
N LEU A 441 8.57 15.83 -41.91
CA LEU A 441 9.80 15.90 -42.70
C LEU A 441 9.52 15.64 -44.19
N ARG A 442 8.67 14.65 -44.48
CA ARG A 442 8.23 14.32 -45.83
C ARG A 442 7.48 15.48 -46.48
N GLN A 443 6.54 16.11 -45.77
CA GLN A 443 5.85 17.30 -46.25
C GLN A 443 6.82 18.45 -46.57
N ARG A 444 7.82 18.69 -45.71
CA ARG A 444 8.86 19.71 -45.95
C ARG A 444 9.72 19.38 -47.16
N TYR A 445 10.02 18.11 -47.38
CA TYR A 445 10.75 17.64 -48.57
C TYR A 445 9.92 17.82 -49.85
N ASP A 446 8.64 17.47 -49.82
CA ASP A 446 7.72 17.65 -50.94
C ASP A 446 7.58 19.14 -51.32
N LEU A 447 7.39 20.01 -50.33
CA LEU A 447 7.38 21.47 -50.54
C LEU A 447 8.73 22.00 -51.08
N CYS A 448 9.86 21.38 -50.71
CA CYS A 448 11.17 21.75 -51.24
C CYS A 448 11.23 21.45 -52.74
N LYS A 449 10.78 20.27 -53.16
CA LYS A 449 10.75 19.85 -54.56
C LYS A 449 9.80 20.67 -55.42
N GLU A 450 8.75 21.22 -54.83
CA GLU A 450 7.79 22.07 -55.54
C GLU A 450 8.35 23.48 -55.79
N ASN A 451 9.24 23.98 -54.92
CA ASN A 451 9.72 25.36 -54.96
C ASN A 451 11.17 25.52 -55.43
N GLU A 452 11.97 24.45 -55.42
CA GLU A 452 13.40 24.44 -55.73
C GLU A 452 13.77 23.24 -56.63
N ASP A 453 14.95 23.27 -57.25
CA ASP A 453 15.51 22.07 -57.92
C ASP A 453 15.77 20.96 -56.88
N THR A 454 15.43 19.71 -57.24
CA THR A 454 15.78 18.51 -56.45
C THR A 454 17.25 18.41 -56.08
N GLU A 455 18.16 18.97 -56.90
CA GLU A 455 19.60 19.02 -56.63
C GLU A 455 20.03 20.17 -55.70
N HIS A 456 19.09 21.05 -55.31
CA HIS A 456 19.36 22.13 -54.38
C HIS A 456 19.85 21.54 -53.03
N PRO A 457 20.93 22.06 -52.43
CA PRO A 457 21.54 21.47 -51.23
C PRO A 457 20.58 21.22 -50.07
N ARG A 458 19.55 22.08 -49.94
CA ARG A 458 18.48 21.93 -48.95
C ARG A 458 17.60 20.70 -49.21
N CYS A 459 17.18 20.47 -50.46
CA CYS A 459 16.32 19.34 -50.80
C CYS A 459 17.11 18.02 -50.72
N ARG A 460 18.39 18.03 -51.11
CA ARG A 460 19.28 16.88 -50.93
C ARG A 460 19.44 16.48 -49.45
N ARG A 461 19.68 17.43 -48.55
CA ARG A 461 19.77 17.16 -47.10
C ARG A 461 18.46 16.61 -46.54
N LEU A 462 17.32 17.19 -46.93
CA LEU A 462 16.00 16.68 -46.50
C LEU A 462 15.73 15.26 -47.01
N ALA A 463 16.18 14.92 -48.23
CA ALA A 463 16.07 13.58 -48.78
C ALA A 463 16.94 12.57 -48.01
N GLU A 464 18.19 12.95 -47.68
CA GLU A 464 19.10 12.13 -46.89
C GLU A 464 18.56 11.88 -45.47
N ASP A 465 18.06 12.93 -44.82
CA ASP A 465 17.44 12.83 -43.50
C ASP A 465 16.17 11.94 -43.54
N LEU A 466 15.31 12.13 -44.54
CA LEU A 466 14.09 11.33 -44.70
C LEU A 466 14.42 9.85 -44.95
N ALA A 467 15.40 9.55 -45.81
CA ALA A 467 15.82 8.18 -46.08
C ALA A 467 16.41 7.49 -44.84
N ARG A 468 17.21 8.21 -44.06
CA ARG A 468 17.76 7.71 -42.79
C ARG A 468 16.65 7.44 -41.78
N ASP A 469 15.74 8.39 -41.58
CA ASP A 469 14.71 8.28 -40.56
C ASP A 469 13.64 7.24 -40.95
N ASP A 470 13.30 7.10 -42.24
CA ASP A 470 12.44 6.01 -42.76
C ASP A 470 13.06 4.63 -42.47
N ALA A 471 14.38 4.47 -42.65
CA ALA A 471 15.07 3.22 -42.37
C ALA A 471 15.06 2.87 -40.87
N VAL A 472 15.26 3.87 -40.00
CA VAL A 472 15.15 3.71 -38.54
C VAL A 472 13.73 3.35 -38.13
N LEU A 473 12.72 4.02 -38.70
CA LEU A 473 11.32 3.74 -38.44
C LEU A 473 10.96 2.30 -38.85
N ALA A 474 11.39 1.85 -40.02
CA ALA A 474 11.17 0.47 -40.47
C ALA A 474 11.77 -0.57 -39.51
N ALA A 475 12.96 -0.30 -38.97
CA ALA A 475 13.58 -1.14 -37.94
C ALA A 475 12.78 -1.14 -36.64
N ASN A 476 12.33 0.02 -36.17
CA ASN A 476 11.51 0.13 -34.94
C ASN A 476 10.15 -0.56 -35.09
N ILE A 477 9.51 -0.47 -36.27
CA ILE A 477 8.28 -1.22 -36.59
C ILE A 477 8.55 -2.73 -36.49
N GLY A 478 9.72 -3.18 -36.95
CA GLY A 478 10.17 -4.56 -36.81
C GLY A 478 10.27 -5.02 -35.35
N VAL A 479 10.95 -4.23 -34.50
CA VAL A 479 11.10 -4.52 -33.06
C VAL A 479 9.75 -4.54 -32.34
N TYR A 480 8.86 -3.61 -32.70
CA TYR A 480 7.52 -3.56 -32.13
C TYR A 480 6.68 -4.79 -32.51
N ALA A 481 6.66 -5.14 -33.80
CA ALA A 481 5.95 -6.32 -34.29
C ALA A 481 6.47 -7.61 -33.66
N ASP A 482 7.79 -7.70 -33.51
CA ASP A 482 8.44 -8.82 -32.84
C ASP A 482 8.08 -8.90 -31.35
N SER A 483 7.97 -7.75 -30.67
CA SER A 483 7.51 -7.70 -29.28
C SER A 483 6.07 -8.22 -29.15
N ILE A 484 5.16 -7.84 -30.05
CA ILE A 484 3.78 -8.35 -30.09
C ILE A 484 3.77 -9.88 -30.20
N VAL A 485 4.53 -10.42 -31.15
CA VAL A 485 4.60 -11.87 -31.40
C VAL A 485 5.19 -12.61 -30.20
N ARG A 486 6.29 -12.12 -29.64
CA ARG A 486 6.94 -12.73 -28.47
C ARG A 486 6.02 -12.71 -27.25
N THR A 487 5.32 -11.60 -27.00
CA THR A 487 4.39 -11.51 -25.88
C THR A 487 3.27 -12.54 -26.05
N ALA A 488 2.62 -12.62 -27.22
CA ALA A 488 1.59 -13.63 -27.47
C ALA A 488 2.09 -15.09 -27.35
N GLN A 489 3.33 -15.36 -27.76
CA GLN A 489 3.94 -16.69 -27.63
C GLN A 489 4.35 -17.03 -26.20
N THR A 490 4.64 -16.02 -25.38
CA THR A 490 4.99 -16.20 -23.97
C THR A 490 3.76 -16.48 -23.11
N TYR A 491 2.60 -15.96 -23.52
CA TYR A 491 1.32 -16.08 -22.83
C TYR A 491 0.23 -16.73 -23.72
N PRO A 492 0.44 -17.94 -24.27
CA PRO A 492 -0.47 -18.54 -25.26
C PRO A 492 -1.80 -19.01 -24.64
N ASP A 493 -1.76 -19.47 -23.39
CA ASP A 493 -2.91 -20.07 -22.70
C ASP A 493 -3.52 -19.14 -21.62
N ASP A 494 -2.87 -18.01 -21.35
CA ASP A 494 -3.24 -17.09 -20.27
C ASP A 494 -3.08 -15.63 -20.71
N LEU A 495 -3.89 -15.18 -21.67
CA LEU A 495 -3.94 -13.77 -22.03
C LEU A 495 -4.67 -12.93 -20.98
N ALA A 496 -5.39 -13.57 -20.04
CA ALA A 496 -6.09 -12.89 -18.95
C ALA A 496 -5.13 -12.22 -17.97
N VAL A 497 -3.90 -12.75 -17.80
CA VAL A 497 -2.85 -12.05 -17.05
C VAL A 497 -2.51 -10.69 -17.68
N LEU A 498 -2.54 -10.55 -19.01
CA LEU A 498 -2.27 -9.27 -19.67
C LEU A 498 -3.40 -8.27 -19.42
N ASP A 499 -4.66 -8.71 -19.35
CA ASP A 499 -5.80 -7.86 -18.98
C ASP A 499 -5.62 -7.28 -17.56
N SER A 500 -5.40 -8.15 -16.57
CA SER A 500 -5.22 -7.76 -15.16
C SER A 500 -4.02 -6.83 -14.97
N GLU A 501 -2.90 -7.14 -15.63
CA GLU A 501 -1.69 -6.33 -15.49
C GLU A 501 -1.77 -4.99 -16.24
N LEU A 502 -2.60 -4.88 -17.27
CA LEU A 502 -2.88 -3.61 -17.95
C LEU A 502 -3.62 -2.65 -17.01
N ASP A 503 -4.63 -3.11 -16.28
CA ASP A 503 -5.38 -2.27 -15.33
C ASP A 503 -4.46 -1.77 -14.20
N GLY A 504 -3.64 -2.68 -13.64
CA GLY A 504 -2.63 -2.33 -12.64
C GLY A 504 -1.62 -1.30 -13.14
N LEU A 505 -1.14 -1.42 -14.38
CA LEU A 505 -0.23 -0.46 -15.00
C LEU A 505 -0.88 0.91 -15.21
N ARG A 506 -2.16 0.96 -15.63
CA ARG A 506 -2.90 2.23 -15.80
C ARG A 506 -3.09 2.97 -14.49
N ALA A 507 -3.43 2.23 -13.42
CA ALA A 507 -3.52 2.79 -12.08
C ALA A 507 -2.15 3.34 -11.59
N GLU A 508 -1.05 2.64 -11.88
CA GLU A 508 0.31 3.11 -11.58
C GLU A 508 0.65 4.41 -12.30
N LEU A 509 0.41 4.48 -13.62
CA LEU A 509 0.68 5.67 -14.43
C LEU A 509 -0.14 6.87 -13.95
N THR A 510 -1.42 6.67 -13.63
CA THR A 510 -2.32 7.72 -13.15
C THR A 510 -1.87 8.27 -11.79
N ALA A 511 -1.53 7.39 -10.84
CA ALA A 511 -1.04 7.78 -9.52
C ALA A 511 0.26 8.61 -9.58
N ARG A 512 1.05 8.45 -10.65
CA ARG A 512 2.30 9.20 -10.87
C ARG A 512 2.16 10.44 -11.75
N GLY A 513 0.94 10.80 -12.16
CA GLY A 513 0.68 11.96 -13.01
C GLY A 513 0.95 11.74 -14.51
N TYR A 514 1.08 10.49 -14.95
CA TYR A 514 1.33 10.10 -16.35
C TYR A 514 0.13 9.38 -16.99
N GLY A 515 -1.10 9.64 -16.51
CA GLY A 515 -2.31 8.92 -16.93
C GLY A 515 -2.54 8.91 -18.45
N ASP A 516 -2.21 10.01 -19.13
CA ASP A 516 -2.36 10.14 -20.60
C ASP A 516 -1.51 9.13 -21.39
N LEU A 517 -0.42 8.62 -20.82
CA LEU A 517 0.41 7.60 -21.46
C LEU A 517 -0.24 6.20 -21.44
N GLY A 518 -1.32 6.00 -20.69
CA GLY A 518 -2.02 4.70 -20.58
C GLY A 518 -2.61 4.19 -21.90
N ILE A 519 -2.82 5.07 -22.88
CA ILE A 519 -3.38 4.72 -24.20
C ILE A 519 -2.45 3.83 -25.04
N TYR A 520 -1.13 3.93 -24.84
CA TYR A 520 -0.14 3.18 -25.61
C TYR A 520 -0.02 1.70 -25.19
N PRO A 521 0.13 1.36 -23.89
CA PRO A 521 0.09 -0.05 -23.47
C PRO A 521 -1.27 -0.69 -23.76
N GLU A 522 -2.38 0.06 -23.71
CA GLU A 522 -3.70 -0.44 -24.14
C GLU A 522 -3.73 -0.81 -25.64
N ARG A 523 -3.12 0.04 -26.48
CA ARG A 523 -3.01 -0.24 -27.92
C ARG A 523 -2.14 -1.47 -28.18
N PHE A 524 -0.99 -1.58 -27.52
CA PHE A 524 -0.11 -2.75 -27.63
C PHE A 524 -0.83 -4.02 -27.20
N HIS A 525 -1.48 -4.01 -26.03
CA HIS A 525 -2.26 -5.11 -25.51
C HIS A 525 -3.31 -5.61 -26.53
N ARG A 526 -4.10 -4.69 -27.09
CA ARG A 526 -5.11 -5.05 -28.10
C ARG A 526 -4.50 -5.73 -29.33
N GLN A 527 -3.34 -5.25 -29.80
CA GLN A 527 -2.64 -5.84 -30.93
C GLN A 527 -2.05 -7.22 -30.62
N VAL A 528 -1.62 -7.46 -29.38
CA VAL A 528 -1.25 -8.81 -28.89
C VAL A 528 -2.44 -9.76 -28.92
N LEU A 529 -3.61 -9.33 -28.41
CA LEU A 529 -4.84 -10.14 -28.47
C LEU A 529 -5.29 -10.42 -29.91
N ASP A 530 -5.20 -9.43 -30.80
CA ASP A 530 -5.55 -9.59 -32.21
C ASP A 530 -4.61 -10.57 -32.90
N TYR A 531 -3.31 -10.49 -32.64
CA TYR A 531 -2.33 -11.45 -33.16
C TYR A 531 -2.56 -12.87 -32.60
N ALA A 532 -2.79 -13.01 -31.29
CA ALA A 532 -3.02 -14.31 -30.67
C ALA A 532 -4.27 -15.02 -31.25
N ARG A 533 -5.31 -14.25 -31.62
CA ARG A 533 -6.52 -14.78 -32.26
C ARG A 533 -6.34 -15.09 -33.75
N ALA A 534 -5.69 -14.19 -34.49
CA ALA A 534 -5.62 -14.27 -35.94
C ALA A 534 -4.40 -15.04 -36.47
N GLY A 535 -3.33 -15.15 -35.67
CA GLY A 535 -2.05 -15.75 -36.05
C GLY A 535 -1.27 -14.99 -37.15
N ALA A 536 -1.72 -13.80 -37.54
CA ALA A 536 -1.22 -13.06 -38.69
C ALA A 536 -0.45 -11.80 -38.28
N VAL A 537 0.77 -11.65 -38.79
CA VAL A 537 1.61 -10.46 -38.56
C VAL A 537 1.14 -9.29 -39.44
N ALA A 538 0.73 -8.18 -38.82
CA ALA A 538 0.15 -7.01 -39.50
C ALA A 538 0.93 -5.71 -39.21
N ARG A 539 2.22 -5.68 -39.56
CA ARG A 539 3.16 -4.59 -39.19
C ARG A 539 2.65 -3.18 -39.50
N ASP A 540 2.15 -2.97 -40.71
CA ASP A 540 1.70 -1.64 -41.16
C ASP A 540 0.46 -1.17 -40.39
N ASP A 541 -0.47 -2.08 -40.10
CA ASP A 541 -1.69 -1.76 -39.37
C ASP A 541 -1.39 -1.55 -37.88
N TRP A 542 -0.44 -2.31 -37.33
CA TRP A 542 0.04 -2.09 -35.97
C TRP A 542 0.70 -0.72 -35.81
N PHE A 543 1.56 -0.33 -36.76
CA PHE A 543 2.16 1.00 -36.82
C PHE A 543 1.11 2.10 -36.95
N LYS A 544 0.17 1.98 -37.89
CA LYS A 544 -0.94 2.96 -38.05
C LYS A 544 -1.74 3.10 -36.76
N GLY A 545 -1.99 1.99 -36.06
CA GLY A 545 -2.70 1.96 -34.79
C GLY A 545 -2.00 2.75 -33.68
N CYS A 546 -0.66 2.70 -33.63
CA CYS A 546 0.13 3.52 -32.71
C CYS A 546 0.18 4.98 -33.13
N ARG A 547 0.44 5.26 -34.41
CA ARG A 547 0.48 6.62 -34.96
C ARG A 547 -0.84 7.38 -34.79
N GLY A 548 -1.97 6.69 -34.89
CA GLY A 548 -3.30 7.30 -34.71
C GLY A 548 -3.66 7.70 -33.28
N LEU A 549 -2.78 7.48 -32.31
CA LEU A 549 -2.97 7.93 -30.92
C LEU A 549 -2.51 9.38 -30.70
N ARG A 550 -1.85 9.99 -31.69
CA ARG A 550 -1.32 11.35 -31.63
C ARG A 550 -1.93 12.27 -32.69
#